data_AF-A0A254UJ38-F1
#
_entry.id   AF-A0A254UJ38-F1
#
_cell.length_a   1.000
_cell.length_b   1.000
_cell.length_c   1.000
_cell.angle_alpha   90.00
_cell.angle_beta   90.00
_cell.angle_gamma   90.00
#
_symmetry.space_group_name_H-M   'P 1'
#
loop_
_entity.id
_entity.type
_entity.pdbx_description
1 polymer ?
#
loop_
_entity_poly.entity_id
_entity_poly.type
_entity_poly.pdbx_seq_one_letter_code
_entity_poly.pdbx_strand_id
1 'polypeptide(L)' 'MTILGEVFKELLKMFVADLRLTLAVVGGVVLVAILTDKGVLGPIGAALTLAAGCVLVLGEAVLRETRRRK' A
#
# COMPACT_ATOMS: atom_id res chain seq x y z
N MET A 1 -9.71 -11.00 -30.88
CA MET A 1 -10.19 -9.61 -31.01
C MET A 1 -11.43 -9.42 -30.15
N THR A 2 -11.22 -9.03 -28.90
CA THR A 2 -12.24 -8.33 -28.11
C THR A 2 -11.45 -7.37 -27.25
N ILE A 3 -11.28 -6.13 -27.75
CA ILE A 3 -10.61 -5.04 -27.03
C ILE A 3 -11.16 -4.93 -25.59
N LEU A 4 -12.45 -5.18 -25.40
CA LEU A 4 -13.07 -5.26 -24.07
C LEU A 4 -12.39 -6.28 -23.14
N GLY A 5 -12.03 -7.46 -23.64
CA GLY A 5 -11.41 -8.52 -22.83
C GLY A 5 -9.98 -8.18 -22.40
N GLU A 6 -9.21 -7.48 -23.25
CA GLU A 6 -7.89 -6.97 -22.86
C GLU A 6 -8.01 -5.82 -21.87
N VAL A 7 -8.90 -4.86 -22.10
CA VAL A 7 -9.10 -3.72 -21.20
C VAL A 7 -9.59 -4.18 -19.82
N PHE A 8 -10.50 -5.16 -19.74
CA PHE A 8 -10.91 -5.74 -18.45
C PHE A 8 -9.76 -6.45 -17.72
N LYS A 9 -8.89 -7.13 -18.47
CA LYS A 9 -7.71 -7.80 -17.91
C LYS A 9 -6.67 -6.78 -17.43
N GLU A 10 -6.48 -5.69 -18.17
CA GLU A 10 -5.62 -4.56 -17.80
C GLU A 10 -6.16 -3.86 -16.53
N LEU A 11 -7.47 -3.56 -16.50
CA LEU A 11 -8.17 -2.97 -15.35
C LEU A 11 -8.05 -3.85 -14.13
N LEU A 12 -8.32 -5.15 -14.22
CA LEU A 12 -8.15 -6.09 -13.10
C LEU A 12 -6.70 -6.16 -12.65
N LYS A 13 -5.73 -6.08 -13.56
CA LYS A 13 -4.31 -6.13 -13.23
C LYS A 13 -3.82 -4.86 -12.54
N MET A 14 -4.38 -3.70 -12.91
CA MET A 14 -4.17 -2.42 -12.24
C MET A 14 -4.86 -2.40 -10.88
N PHE A 15 -6.11 -2.86 -10.80
CA PHE A 15 -6.90 -2.91 -9.57
C PHE A 15 -6.33 -3.91 -8.55
N VAL A 16 -5.82 -5.07 -8.98
CA VAL A 16 -5.14 -6.03 -8.08
C VAL A 16 -3.80 -5.48 -7.60
N ALA A 17 -3.11 -4.71 -8.43
CA ALA A 17 -1.90 -4.04 -8.02
C ALA A 17 -2.19 -2.96 -6.96
N ASP A 18 -3.26 -2.20 -7.16
CA ASP A 18 -3.74 -1.16 -6.25
C ASP A 18 -4.27 -1.78 -4.95
N LEU A 19 -5.15 -2.79 -5.04
CA LEU A 19 -5.72 -3.52 -3.91
C LEU A 19 -4.64 -4.08 -2.98
N ARG A 20 -3.55 -4.64 -3.53
CA ARG A 20 -2.44 -5.18 -2.73
C ARG A 20 -1.65 -4.06 -2.05
N LEU A 21 -1.55 -2.89 -2.68
CA LEU A 21 -0.95 -1.70 -2.09
C LEU A 21 -1.85 -1.15 -0.99
N THR A 22 -3.16 -1.04 -1.22
CA THR A 22 -4.14 -0.66 -0.21
C THR A 22 -4.13 -1.63 0.96
N LEU A 23 -4.03 -2.94 0.70
CA LEU A 23 -3.92 -3.98 1.74
C LEU A 23 -2.64 -3.80 2.58
N ALA A 24 -1.53 -3.39 1.96
CA ALA A 24 -0.29 -3.08 2.67
C ALA A 24 -0.43 -1.84 3.56
N VAL A 25 -1.11 -0.78 3.08
CA VAL A 25 -1.43 0.41 3.88
C VAL A 25 -2.33 0.04 5.06
N VAL A 26 -3.44 -0.64 4.80
CA VAL A 26 -4.40 -1.06 5.83
C VAL A 26 -3.71 -1.97 6.84
N GLY A 27 -2.86 -2.89 6.40
CA GLY A 27 -2.05 -3.72 7.28
C GLY A 27 -1.11 -2.90 8.17
N GLY A 28 -0.41 -1.92 7.60
CA GLY A 28 0.44 -1.00 8.35
C GLY A 28 -0.32 -0.16 9.38
N VAL A 29 -1.49 0.36 9.01
CA VAL A 29 -2.38 1.11 9.91
C VAL A 29 -2.88 0.23 11.06
N VAL A 30 -3.33 -1.00 10.77
CA VAL A 30 -3.77 -1.96 11.79
C VAL A 30 -2.62 -2.31 12.74
N LEU A 31 -1.41 -2.51 12.21
CA LEU A 31 -0.24 -2.80 13.03
C LEU A 31 0.07 -1.64 13.99
N VAL A 32 0.10 -0.40 13.49
CA VAL A 32 0.33 0.80 14.32
C VAL A 32 -0.79 1.00 15.33
N ALA A 33 -2.04 0.73 14.95
CA ALA A 33 -3.18 0.78 15.87
C ALA A 33 -3.01 -0.20 17.03
N ILE A 34 -2.64 -1.45 16.76
CA ILE A 34 -2.38 -2.47 17.79
C ILE A 34 -1.21 -2.08 18.70
N LEU A 35 -0.13 -1.52 18.14
CA LEU A 35 1.02 -1.08 18.93
C LEU A 35 0.69 0.13 19.82
N THR A 36 -0.20 1.00 19.35
CA THR A 36 -0.69 2.17 20.09
C THR A 36 -1.64 1.73 21.21
N ASP A 37 -2.55 0.80 20.93
CA ASP A 37 -3.48 0.22 21.92
C ASP A 37 -2.73 -0.47 23.08
N LYS A 38 -1.63 -1.17 22.78
CA LYS A 38 -0.76 -1.77 23.80
C LYS A 38 0.09 -0.78 24.60
N GLY A 39 0.00 0.53 24.32
CA GLY A 39 0.75 1.57 25.02
C GLY A 39 2.26 1.56 24.77
N VAL A 40 2.73 0.82 23.76
CA VAL A 40 4.17 0.69 23.42
C VAL A 40 4.69 1.96 22.75
N LEU A 41 3.82 2.68 22.03
CA LEU A 41 4.13 3.92 21.33
C LEU A 41 3.24 5.05 21.87
N GLY A 42 3.86 6.14 22.33
CA GLY A 42 3.13 7.37 22.61
C GLY A 42 2.51 7.99 21.34
N PRO A 43 1.58 8.95 21.46
CA PRO A 43 0.82 9.50 20.33
C PRO A 43 1.72 10.01 19.18
N ILE A 44 2.85 10.62 19.54
CA ILE A 44 3.84 11.15 18.59
C ILE A 44 4.62 10.02 17.90
N GLY A 45 4.93 8.94 18.63
CA GLY A 45 5.61 7.76 18.09
C GLY A 45 4.72 6.97 17.13
N ALA A 46 3.44 6.85 17.45
CA ALA A 46 2.43 6.27 16.56
C ALA A 46 2.28 7.08 15.26
N ALA A 47 2.23 8.42 15.36
CA ALA A 47 2.16 9.29 14.20
C ALA A 47 3.41 9.19 13.30
N LEU A 48 4.61 9.17 13.89
CA LEU A 48 5.87 9.02 13.15
C LEU A 48 5.99 7.66 12.46
N THR A 49 5.60 6.57 13.13
CA THR A 49 5.61 5.23 12.54
C THR A 49 4.60 5.09 11.41
N LEU A 50 3.41 5.69 11.56
CA LEU A 50 2.41 5.73 10.49
C LEU A 50 2.92 6.54 9.28
N ALA A 51 3.52 7.71 9.52
CA ALA A 51 4.09 8.54 8.46
C ALA A 51 5.22 7.82 7.71
N ALA A 52 6.15 7.18 8.44
CA ALA A 52 7.20 6.37 7.85
C ALA A 52 6.65 5.17 7.06
N GLY A 53 5.59 4.52 7.57
CA GLY A 53 4.88 3.44 6.88
C GLY A 53 4.26 3.91 5.56
N CYS A 54 3.60 5.06 5.54
CA CYS A 54 3.07 5.65 4.30
C CYS A 54 4.17 5.96 3.28
N VAL A 55 5.31 6.51 3.72
CA VAL A 55 6.44 6.81 2.84
C VAL A 55 7.05 5.53 2.24
N LEU A 56 7.16 4.46 3.04
CA LEU A 56 7.61 3.17 2.54
C LEU A 56 6.66 2.57 1.50
N VAL A 57 5.35 2.64 1.72
CA VAL A 57 4.37 2.17 0.75
C VAL A 57 4.41 2.98 -0.55
N LEU A 58 4.57 4.30 -0.45
CA LEU A 58 4.80 5.18 -1.60
C LEU A 58 6.08 4.78 -2.36
N GLY A 59 7.17 4.51 -1.64
CA GLY A 59 8.42 4.04 -2.21
C GLY A 59 8.26 2.70 -2.96
N GLU A 60 7.63 1.72 -2.34
CA GLU A 60 7.29 0.42 -2.95
C GLU A 60 6.43 0.60 -4.23
N ALA A 61 5.44 1.49 -4.20
CA ALA A 61 4.61 1.80 -5.36
C ALA A 61 5.43 2.38 -6.52
N VAL A 62 6.30 3.35 -6.24
CA VAL A 62 7.15 4.02 -7.24
C VAL A 62 8.21 3.07 -7.79
N LEU A 63 8.89 2.31 -6.93
CA LEU A 63 9.88 1.31 -7.34
C LEU A 63 9.26 0.22 -8.22
N ARG A 64 8.03 -0.20 -7.89
CA ARG A 64 7.31 -1.22 -8.65
C ARG A 64 6.87 -0.71 -10.02
N GLU A 65 6.38 0.52 -10.11
CA GLU A 65 6.05 1.16 -11.40
C GLU A 65 7.30 1.31 -12.27
N THR A 66 8.43 1.71 -11.65
CA THR A 66 9.74 1.80 -12.33
C THR A 66 10.22 0.43 -12.81
N ARG A 67 10.00 -0.64 -12.04
CA ARG A 67 10.37 -2.01 -12.41
C ARG A 67 9.46 -2.62 -13.48
N ARG A 68 8.20 -2.17 -13.57
CA ARG A 68 7.24 -2.61 -14.60
C ARG A 68 7.45 -1.94 -15.95
N ARG A 69 8.09 -0.76 -15.98
CA ARG A 69 8.39 0.01 -17.20
C ARG A 69 9.75 -0.31 -17.84
N LYS A 70 10.60 -1.11 -17.18
CA LYS A 70 11.77 -1.75 -17.81
C LYS A 70 11.36 -3.08 -18.43
#